data_AF-A0A7K1FX61-F1
#
_entry.id   AF-A0A7K1FX61-F1
#
_cell.length_a   1.000
_cell.length_b   1.000
_cell.length_c   1.000
_cell.angle_alpha   90.00
_cell.angle_beta   90.00
_cell.angle_gamma   90.00
#
_symmetry.space_group_name_H-M   'P 1'
#
loop_
_entity.id
_entity.type
_entity.pdbx_description
1 polymer ?
#
loop_
_entity_poly.entity_id
_entity_poly.type
_entity_poly.pdbx_seq_one_letter_code
_entity_poly.pdbx_strand_id
1 'polypeptide(L)'
;MNIILKSLGFAAIGSLILTSCSISKPQKVSEIFRNSKSKEVLLVGIDPKKLDFTKITNLTEQELSTALETQKQKLITAGYNAEWCLVDLGMTAEKTVKDKLSKKEYDLVLIGAGIRTLPDNFILFENLINIIHQYAPNSQIGFNTNQNDTEISVHRRVKLKTE
;
A
#
# COMPACT_ATOMS: atom_id res chain seq x y z
N MET A 1 70.78 -46.22 -15.54
CA MET A 1 71.20 -45.87 -14.17
C MET A 1 70.07 -46.29 -13.24
N ASN A 2 70.33 -47.27 -12.36
CA ASN A 2 69.41 -47.87 -11.37
C ASN A 2 68.72 -46.79 -10.50
N ILE A 3 67.56 -47.02 -9.85
CA ILE A 3 67.33 -47.92 -8.71
C ILE A 3 65.80 -48.14 -8.50
N ILE A 4 65.45 -49.37 -8.11
CA ILE A 4 64.13 -49.88 -7.64
C ILE A 4 64.03 -49.70 -6.10
N LEU A 5 62.82 -49.46 -5.55
CA LEU A 5 62.23 -49.93 -4.25
C LEU A 5 61.20 -48.87 -3.79
N LYS A 6 60.03 -49.14 -3.19
CA LYS A 6 59.36 -50.33 -2.65
C LYS A 6 57.92 -49.91 -2.38
N SER A 7 56.96 -50.80 -2.62
CA SER A 7 55.60 -50.70 -2.08
C SER A 7 55.60 -50.94 -0.57
N LEU A 8 54.85 -50.15 0.19
CA LEU A 8 54.31 -50.54 1.50
C LEU A 8 52.90 -49.99 1.63
N GLY A 9 51.95 -50.90 1.85
CA GLY A 9 50.59 -50.56 2.26
C GLY A 9 50.48 -50.46 3.78
N PHE A 10 49.62 -49.56 4.25
CA PHE A 10 48.95 -49.55 5.55
C PHE A 10 47.63 -48.80 5.31
N ALA A 11 46.49 -49.49 5.38
CA ALA A 11 45.64 -49.66 6.56
C ALA A 11 44.60 -48.53 6.69
N ALA A 12 43.38 -48.96 7.00
CA ALA A 12 42.12 -48.25 6.92
C ALA A 12 41.95 -47.09 7.93
N ILE A 13 40.92 -46.27 7.67
CA ILE A 13 39.86 -45.81 8.59
C ILE A 13 39.57 -44.32 8.36
N GLY A 14 38.31 -44.03 8.00
CA GLY A 14 37.76 -42.68 8.00
C GLY A 14 36.85 -42.42 6.81
N SER A 15 35.66 -43.03 6.79
CA SER A 15 34.57 -42.54 5.95
C SER A 15 34.17 -41.17 6.48
N LEU A 16 34.75 -40.11 5.91
CA LEU A 16 34.26 -38.76 6.10
C LEU A 16 33.02 -38.64 5.23
N ILE A 17 31.84 -38.81 5.84
CA ILE A 17 30.57 -38.47 5.21
C ILE A 17 30.62 -36.96 4.97
N LEU A 18 30.99 -36.57 3.76
CA LEU A 18 30.75 -35.23 3.23
C LEU A 18 29.24 -35.10 3.09
N THR A 19 28.57 -34.69 4.16
CA THR A 19 27.21 -34.16 4.06
C THR A 19 27.30 -32.98 3.11
N SER A 20 26.77 -33.15 1.90
CA SER A 20 26.66 -32.09 0.91
C SER A 20 25.75 -31.01 1.49
N CYS A 21 26.37 -30.05 2.17
CA CYS A 21 25.73 -28.78 2.49
C CYS A 21 25.43 -28.15 1.13
N SER A 22 24.17 -28.27 0.70
CA SER A 22 23.71 -27.69 -0.55
C SER A 22 23.76 -26.19 -0.36
N ILE A 23 24.85 -25.57 -0.83
CA ILE A 23 24.98 -24.13 -0.94
C ILE A 23 23.89 -23.69 -1.91
N SER A 24 22.80 -23.15 -1.36
CA SER A 24 21.74 -22.53 -2.16
C SER A 24 22.35 -21.42 -3.01
N LYS A 25 21.98 -21.38 -4.29
CA LYS A 25 22.46 -20.39 -5.26
C LYS A 25 22.34 -18.97 -4.70
N PRO A 26 23.31 -18.08 -4.97
CA PRO A 26 23.20 -16.68 -4.59
C PRO A 26 21.99 -16.06 -5.29
N GLN A 27 20.99 -15.65 -4.52
CA GLN A 27 19.87 -14.88 -5.04
C GLN A 27 20.38 -13.55 -5.57
N LYS A 28 19.86 -13.12 -6.71
CA LYS A 28 20.29 -11.89 -7.37
C LYS A 28 20.00 -10.73 -6.42
N VAL A 29 20.94 -9.80 -6.22
CA VAL A 29 20.74 -8.62 -5.36
C VAL A 29 19.48 -7.83 -5.76
N SER A 30 19.11 -7.84 -7.04
CA SER A 30 17.86 -7.24 -7.55
C SER A 30 16.57 -7.96 -7.12
N GLU A 31 16.66 -9.18 -6.60
CA GLU A 31 15.55 -9.98 -6.08
C GLU A 31 15.36 -9.74 -4.57
N ILE A 32 16.45 -9.42 -3.85
CA ILE A 32 16.43 -8.97 -2.45
C ILE A 32 15.70 -7.62 -2.33
N PHE A 33 15.95 -6.68 -3.26
CA PHE A 33 15.22 -5.39 -3.31
C PHE A 33 13.78 -5.48 -3.82
N ARG A 34 13.34 -6.62 -4.35
CA ARG A 34 11.98 -6.80 -4.88
C ARG A 34 10.95 -7.19 -3.80
N ASN A 35 11.38 -7.45 -2.56
CA ASN A 35 10.51 -8.08 -1.56
C ASN A 35 9.90 -7.15 -0.50
N SER A 36 10.07 -5.82 -0.60
CA SER A 36 9.28 -4.85 0.18
C SER A 36 8.50 -3.91 -0.74
N LYS A 37 7.55 -4.47 -1.51
CA LYS A 37 6.61 -3.61 -2.26
C LYS A 37 5.86 -2.73 -1.24
N SER A 38 6.08 -1.41 -1.33
CA SER A 38 5.33 -0.40 -0.60
C SER A 38 3.82 -0.62 -0.80
N LYS A 39 3.03 -0.36 0.23
CA LYS A 39 1.59 -0.58 0.21
C LYS A 39 0.91 0.51 -0.61
N GLU A 40 0.09 0.09 -1.58
CA GLU A 40 -0.66 0.97 -2.48
C GLU A 40 -1.94 1.46 -1.78
N VAL A 41 -2.09 2.77 -1.63
CA VAL A 41 -3.20 3.38 -0.89
C VAL A 41 -3.91 4.39 -1.78
N LEU A 42 -5.21 4.16 -2.03
CA LEU A 42 -6.08 5.14 -2.66
C LEU A 42 -6.84 5.91 -1.59
N LEU A 43 -6.69 7.22 -1.57
CA LEU A 43 -7.46 8.11 -0.71
C LEU A 43 -8.57 8.73 -1.56
N VAL A 44 -9.82 8.36 -1.31
CA VAL A 44 -10.99 8.92 -2.00
C VAL A 44 -11.55 10.06 -1.17
N GLY A 45 -11.59 11.27 -1.73
CA GLY A 45 -12.07 12.47 -1.04
C GLY A 45 -12.87 13.36 -1.98
N ILE A 46 -13.57 14.36 -1.44
CA ILE A 46 -14.23 15.38 -2.26
C ILE A 46 -13.20 16.43 -2.64
N ASP A 47 -13.18 16.86 -3.90
CA ASP A 47 -12.39 18.00 -4.34
C ASP A 47 -12.84 19.24 -3.55
N PRO A 48 -11.94 19.91 -2.79
CA PRO A 48 -12.28 21.10 -2.03
C PRO A 48 -13.04 22.15 -2.86
N LYS A 49 -12.70 22.31 -4.15
CA LYS A 49 -13.37 23.28 -5.05
C LYS A 49 -14.83 22.96 -5.35
N LYS A 50 -15.31 21.78 -4.98
CA LYS A 50 -16.70 21.33 -5.17
C LYS A 50 -17.55 21.50 -3.91
N LEU A 51 -16.93 21.88 -2.79
CA LEU A 51 -17.61 22.07 -1.52
C LEU A 51 -18.16 23.49 -1.38
N ASP A 52 -19.33 23.58 -0.73
CA ASP A 52 -19.90 24.84 -0.29
C ASP A 52 -19.41 25.16 1.13
N PHE A 53 -18.31 25.91 1.24
CA PHE A 53 -17.72 26.29 2.51
C PHE A 53 -18.56 27.29 3.32
N THR A 54 -19.65 27.85 2.76
CA THR A 54 -20.59 28.63 3.57
C THR A 54 -21.38 27.76 4.55
N LYS A 55 -21.46 26.46 4.29
CA LYS A 55 -22.10 25.45 5.16
C LYS A 55 -21.11 24.72 6.06
N ILE A 56 -19.81 24.93 5.88
CA ILE A 56 -18.73 24.28 6.64
C ILE A 56 -18.04 25.34 7.50
N THR A 57 -18.52 25.53 8.73
CA THR A 57 -18.19 26.72 9.53
C THR A 57 -16.78 26.73 10.14
N ASN A 58 -16.10 25.58 10.19
CA ASN A 58 -14.83 25.42 10.93
C ASN A 58 -13.67 25.00 10.01
N LEU A 59 -13.80 25.20 8.70
CA LEU A 59 -12.79 24.81 7.74
C LEU A 59 -12.92 25.64 6.47
N THR A 60 -11.81 26.17 5.96
CA THR A 60 -11.74 26.82 4.65
C THR A 60 -11.29 25.86 3.56
N GLU A 61 -11.51 26.22 2.29
CA GLU A 61 -10.98 25.48 1.14
C GLU A 61 -9.47 25.29 1.20
N GLN A 62 -8.74 26.35 1.57
CA GLN A 62 -7.30 26.34 1.66
C GLN A 62 -6.82 25.41 2.78
N GLU A 63 -7.40 25.50 3.97
CA GLU A 63 -7.06 24.64 5.10
C GLU A 63 -7.33 23.16 4.78
N LEU A 64 -8.46 22.86 4.13
CA LEU A 64 -8.74 21.49 3.70
C LEU A 64 -7.71 21.01 2.67
N SER A 65 -7.44 21.80 1.63
CA SER A 65 -6.46 21.46 0.60
C SER A 65 -5.07 21.21 1.18
N THR A 66 -4.64 22.05 2.13
CA THR A 66 -3.38 21.89 2.86
C THR A 66 -3.37 20.63 3.72
N ALA A 67 -4.46 20.33 4.41
CA ALA A 67 -4.58 19.12 5.22
C ALA A 67 -4.48 17.84 4.37
N LEU A 68 -5.20 17.78 3.23
CA LEU A 68 -5.17 16.65 2.31
C LEU A 68 -3.74 16.38 1.80
N GLU A 69 -3.04 17.43 1.36
CA GLU A 69 -1.66 17.28 0.88
C GLU A 69 -0.72 16.87 2.01
N THR A 70 -0.85 17.48 3.19
CA THR A 70 -0.06 17.13 4.38
C THR A 70 -0.19 15.65 4.73
N GLN A 71 -1.43 15.12 4.75
CA GLN A 71 -1.66 13.71 5.04
C GLN A 71 -1.08 12.77 3.98
N LYS A 72 -1.17 13.14 2.69
CA LYS A 72 -0.54 12.37 1.62
C LYS A 72 0.98 12.33 1.80
N GLN A 73 1.60 13.46 2.11
CA GLN A 73 3.04 13.53 2.32
C GLN A 73 3.50 12.75 3.55
N LYS A 74 2.72 12.75 4.64
CA LYS A 74 2.98 11.89 5.80
C LYS A 74 2.99 10.41 5.43
N LEU A 75 2.03 9.95 4.64
CA LEU A 75 1.98 8.57 4.16
C LEU A 75 3.16 8.20 3.26
N ILE A 76 3.52 9.08 2.32
CA ILE A 76 4.70 8.89 1.46
C ILE A 76 5.96 8.80 2.32
N THR A 77 6.11 9.69 3.30
CA THR A 77 7.25 9.71 4.24
C THR A 77 7.30 8.45 5.10
N ALA A 78 6.14 7.92 5.50
CA ALA A 78 6.01 6.68 6.24
C ALA A 78 6.27 5.43 5.37
N GLY A 79 6.44 5.57 4.05
CA GLY A 79 6.78 4.48 3.14
C GLY A 79 5.59 3.84 2.42
N TYR A 80 4.42 4.48 2.38
CA TYR A 80 3.27 4.08 1.55
C TYR A 80 3.32 4.73 0.16
N ASN A 81 2.76 4.05 -0.84
CA ASN A 81 2.45 4.66 -2.13
C ASN A 81 1.01 5.19 -2.10
N ALA A 82 0.84 6.43 -1.66
CA ALA A 82 -0.48 7.04 -1.45
C ALA A 82 -0.80 8.09 -2.52
N GLU A 83 -2.03 8.08 -3.03
CA GLU A 83 -2.54 9.12 -3.91
C GLU A 83 -3.99 9.48 -3.59
N TRP A 84 -4.35 10.74 -3.85
CA TRP A 84 -5.74 11.19 -3.78
C TRP A 84 -6.47 10.93 -5.10
N CYS A 85 -7.69 10.42 -5.00
CA CYS A 85 -8.74 10.50 -6.00
C CYS A 85 -9.80 11.45 -5.47
N LEU A 86 -9.69 12.72 -5.89
CA LEU A 86 -10.65 13.76 -5.53
C LEU A 86 -11.82 13.73 -6.51
N VAL A 87 -13.04 13.66 -5.98
CA VAL A 87 -14.29 13.53 -6.75
C VAL A 87 -15.21 14.72 -6.56
N ASP A 88 -16.22 14.84 -7.42
CA ASP A 88 -17.35 15.74 -7.20
C ASP A 88 -18.38 15.16 -6.22
N LEU A 89 -19.51 15.86 -6.08
CA LEU A 89 -20.61 15.46 -5.20
C LEU A 89 -21.54 14.40 -5.83
N GLY A 90 -21.07 13.61 -6.80
CA GLY A 90 -21.76 12.41 -7.30
C GLY A 90 -22.10 12.39 -8.80
N MET A 91 -21.93 13.49 -9.53
CA MET A 91 -22.20 13.50 -10.98
C MET A 91 -21.22 12.62 -11.76
N THR A 92 -19.94 12.61 -11.36
CA THR A 92 -18.88 11.87 -12.04
C THR A 92 -18.01 11.05 -11.08
N ALA A 93 -18.30 11.10 -9.78
CA ALA A 93 -17.53 10.44 -8.73
C ALA A 93 -17.33 8.93 -8.97
N GLU A 94 -18.41 8.18 -9.26
CA GLU A 94 -18.33 6.74 -9.48
C GLU A 94 -17.41 6.37 -10.63
N LYS A 95 -17.56 7.06 -11.78
CA LYS A 95 -16.70 6.87 -12.94
C LYS A 95 -15.25 7.19 -12.61
N THR A 96 -15.01 8.29 -11.89
CA THR A 96 -13.67 8.74 -11.53
C THR A 96 -12.96 7.72 -10.64
N VAL A 97 -13.65 7.18 -9.63
CA VAL A 97 -13.09 6.13 -8.75
C VAL A 97 -12.90 4.83 -9.50
N LYS A 98 -13.89 4.38 -10.28
CA LYS A 98 -13.78 3.19 -11.12
C LYS A 98 -12.58 3.25 -12.07
N ASP A 99 -12.39 4.37 -12.76
CA ASP A 99 -11.27 4.55 -13.69
C ASP A 99 -9.91 4.47 -12.98
N LYS A 100 -9.87 4.84 -11.70
CA LYS A 100 -8.67 4.76 -10.86
C LYS A 100 -8.38 3.33 -10.42
N LEU A 101 -9.40 2.64 -9.90
CA LEU A 101 -9.31 1.23 -9.48
C LEU A 101 -9.02 0.28 -10.65
N SER A 102 -9.46 0.63 -11.87
CA SER A 102 -9.22 -0.20 -13.06
C SER A 102 -7.78 -0.13 -13.57
N LYS A 103 -6.97 0.83 -13.12
CA LYS A 103 -5.59 1.05 -13.61
C LYS A 103 -4.54 0.30 -12.81
N LYS A 104 -4.79 0.04 -11.53
CA LYS A 104 -3.90 -0.72 -10.65
C LYS A 104 -4.64 -1.21 -9.41
N GLU A 105 -4.11 -2.26 -8.81
CA GLU A 105 -4.59 -2.78 -7.53
C GLU A 105 -4.09 -1.92 -6.36
N TYR A 106 -4.95 -1.74 -5.37
CA TYR A 106 -4.64 -1.06 -4.11
C TYR A 106 -4.72 -2.04 -2.95
N ASP A 107 -3.85 -1.88 -1.95
CA ASP A 107 -3.97 -2.62 -0.68
C ASP A 107 -5.09 -2.02 0.20
N LEU A 108 -5.33 -0.71 0.08
CA LEU A 108 -6.34 0.03 0.82
C LEU A 108 -7.01 1.07 -0.07
N VAL A 109 -8.34 1.14 0.00
CA VAL A 109 -9.11 2.30 -0.42
C VAL A 109 -9.72 2.95 0.81
N LEU A 110 -9.27 4.16 1.14
CA LEU A 110 -9.79 4.95 2.26
C LEU A 110 -10.79 5.97 1.73
N ILE A 111 -12.02 5.95 2.25
CA ILE A 111 -13.01 6.98 1.98
C ILE A 111 -12.92 8.09 3.05
N GLY A 112 -12.73 9.31 2.59
CA GLY A 112 -12.60 10.51 3.39
C GLY A 112 -13.87 10.83 4.20
N ALA A 113 -13.71 11.36 5.40
CA ALA A 113 -14.80 11.70 6.32
C ALA A 113 -15.89 12.55 5.66
N GLY A 114 -15.52 13.55 4.83
CA GLY A 114 -16.49 14.41 4.14
C GLY A 114 -17.50 13.68 3.25
N ILE A 115 -17.20 12.46 2.78
CA ILE A 115 -18.13 11.63 2.01
C ILE A 115 -19.09 10.89 2.95
N ARG A 116 -18.59 10.35 4.08
CA ARG A 116 -19.36 9.47 4.97
C ARG A 116 -20.17 10.22 6.03
N THR A 117 -19.68 11.36 6.51
CA THR A 117 -20.23 12.04 7.71
C THR A 117 -21.26 13.10 7.39
N LEU A 118 -21.36 13.53 6.13
CA LEU A 118 -22.34 14.54 5.70
C LEU A 118 -23.61 13.82 5.19
N PRO A 119 -24.79 14.08 5.76
CA PRO A 119 -26.04 13.43 5.35
C PRO A 119 -26.33 13.55 3.85
N ASP A 120 -26.04 14.71 3.26
CA ASP A 120 -26.25 14.99 1.82
C ASP A 120 -25.44 14.06 0.91
N ASN A 121 -24.36 13.45 1.43
CA ASN A 121 -23.49 12.55 0.70
C ASN A 121 -23.84 11.06 0.89
N PHE A 122 -24.99 10.74 1.53
CA PHE A 122 -25.38 9.35 1.81
C PHE A 122 -25.40 8.46 0.55
N ILE A 123 -26.04 8.92 -0.53
CA ILE A 123 -26.13 8.15 -1.79
C ILE A 123 -24.76 8.05 -2.47
N LEU A 124 -23.98 9.13 -2.46
CA LEU A 124 -22.60 9.11 -2.95
C LEU A 124 -21.77 8.06 -2.19
N PHE A 125 -21.87 8.04 -0.86
CA PHE A 125 -21.17 7.08 -0.02
C PHE A 125 -21.55 5.63 -0.36
N GLU A 126 -22.84 5.33 -0.48
CA GLU A 126 -23.34 4.01 -0.86
C GLU A 126 -22.79 3.57 -2.23
N ASN A 127 -22.86 4.45 -3.22
CA ASN A 127 -22.38 4.16 -4.58
C ASN A 127 -20.86 3.90 -4.60
N LEU A 128 -20.08 4.70 -3.87
CA LEU A 128 -18.64 4.51 -3.79
C LEU A 128 -18.26 3.19 -3.11
N ILE A 129 -19.00 2.76 -2.07
CA ILE A 129 -18.78 1.44 -1.45
C ILE A 129 -19.02 0.33 -2.46
N ASN A 130 -20.11 0.39 -3.23
CA ASN A 130 -20.42 -0.61 -4.25
C ASN A 130 -19.38 -0.65 -5.38
N ILE A 131 -18.91 0.52 -5.84
CA ILE A 131 -17.82 0.61 -6.83
C ILE A 131 -16.54 -0.02 -6.28
N ILE A 132 -16.16 0.27 -5.04
CA ILE A 132 -14.94 -0.31 -4.44
C ILE A 132 -15.09 -1.82 -4.30
N HIS A 133 -16.24 -2.30 -3.81
CA HIS A 133 -16.52 -3.72 -3.68
C HIS A 133 -16.42 -4.46 -5.03
N GLN A 134 -16.90 -3.86 -6.12
CA GLN A 134 -16.89 -4.46 -7.45
C GLN A 134 -15.52 -4.42 -8.13
N TYR A 135 -14.82 -3.28 -8.07
CA TYR A 135 -13.59 -3.05 -8.85
C TYR A 135 -12.30 -3.24 -8.06
N ALA A 136 -12.39 -3.37 -6.74
CA ALA A 136 -11.25 -3.61 -5.86
C ALA A 136 -11.60 -4.61 -4.73
N PRO A 137 -12.10 -5.82 -5.07
CA PRO A 137 -12.62 -6.78 -4.08
C PRO A 137 -11.56 -7.28 -3.09
N ASN A 138 -10.28 -7.15 -3.42
CA ASN A 138 -9.16 -7.57 -2.57
C ASN A 138 -8.61 -6.44 -1.69
N SER A 139 -9.02 -5.18 -1.91
CA SER A 139 -8.59 -4.05 -1.10
C SER A 139 -9.31 -4.02 0.23
N GLN A 140 -8.62 -3.61 1.30
CA GLN A 140 -9.34 -3.17 2.49
C GLN A 140 -10.08 -1.86 2.22
N ILE A 141 -11.22 -1.66 2.89
CA ILE A 141 -11.92 -0.38 2.92
C ILE A 141 -11.66 0.31 4.26
N GLY A 142 -11.14 1.53 4.19
CA GLY A 142 -10.82 2.37 5.35
C GLY A 142 -11.69 3.61 5.42
N PHE A 143 -11.79 4.17 6.63
CA PHE A 143 -12.40 5.47 6.89
C PHE A 143 -11.52 6.22 7.87
N ASN A 144 -11.45 7.54 7.72
CA ASN A 144 -10.88 8.45 8.70
C ASN A 144 -11.99 9.18 9.47
N THR A 145 -11.64 9.77 10.60
CA THR A 145 -12.58 10.52 11.44
C THR A 145 -12.71 11.96 10.93
N ASN A 146 -11.62 12.56 10.47
CA ASN A 146 -11.57 13.90 9.90
C ASN A 146 -10.33 14.05 8.98
N GLN A 147 -10.17 15.20 8.33
CA GLN A 147 -9.09 15.44 7.38
C GLN A 147 -7.66 15.32 7.96
N ASN A 148 -7.50 15.29 9.29
CA ASN A 148 -6.20 15.28 9.95
C ASN A 148 -5.73 13.90 10.47
N ASP A 149 -6.58 12.87 10.46
CA ASP A 149 -6.25 11.52 10.96
C ASP A 149 -6.16 10.44 9.87
N THR A 150 -5.97 10.84 8.60
CA THR A 150 -5.84 9.94 7.46
C THR A 150 -4.65 8.99 7.62
N GLU A 151 -3.47 9.49 7.98
CA GLU A 151 -2.28 8.67 8.23
C GLU A 151 -2.55 7.57 9.27
N ILE A 152 -3.07 7.96 10.43
CA ILE A 152 -3.42 7.05 11.54
C ILE A 152 -4.42 5.99 11.05
N SER A 153 -5.40 6.40 10.25
CA SER A 153 -6.44 5.52 9.72
C SER A 153 -5.91 4.51 8.71
N VAL A 154 -4.91 4.89 7.90
CA VAL A 154 -4.21 3.97 7.00
C VAL A 154 -3.41 2.95 7.81
N HIS A 155 -2.60 3.38 8.78
CA HIS A 155 -1.80 2.48 9.63
C HIS A 155 -2.67 1.45 10.37
N ARG A 156 -3.88 1.84 10.78
CA ARG A 156 -4.85 0.94 11.42
C ARG A 156 -5.28 -0.21 10.49
N ARG A 157 -5.34 0.01 9.19
CA ARG A 157 -5.86 -0.95 8.20
C ARG A 157 -4.77 -1.79 7.56
N VAL A 158 -3.72 -1.14 7.07
CA VAL A 158 -2.66 -1.77 6.32
C VAL A 158 -1.33 -1.39 6.93
N LYS A 159 -0.60 -2.40 7.42
CA LYS A 159 0.74 -2.23 7.97
C LYS A 159 1.77 -2.47 6.88
N LEU A 160 2.82 -1.66 6.88
CA LEU A 160 4.05 -2.02 6.17
C LEU A 160 4.66 -3.25 6.86
N LYS A 161 5.25 -4.15 6.07
CA LYS A 161 6.03 -5.25 6.64
C LYS A 161 7.28 -4.63 7.26
N THR A 162 7.40 -4.70 8.57
CA THR A 162 8.68 -4.48 9.25
C THR A 162 9.50 -5.75 9.06
N GLU A 163 10.69 -5.61 8.49
CA GLU A 163 11.70 -6.68 8.38
C GLU A 163 12.09 -7.23 9.76
#